data_AF-A0A3D0M019-F1
#
_entry.id   AF-A0A3D0M019-F1
#
_cell.length_a   1.000
_cell.length_b   1.000
_cell.length_c   1.000
_cell.angle_alpha   90.00
_cell.angle_beta   90.00
_cell.angle_gamma   90.00
#
_symmetry.space_group_name_H-M   'P 1'
#
loop_
_entity.id
_entity.type
_entity.pdbx_description
1 polymer ?
#
loop_
_entity_poly.entity_id
_entity_poly.type
_entity_poly.pdbx_seq_one_letter_code
_entity_poly.pdbx_strand_id
1 'polypeptide(L)'
;EPSLFDSVTDNIKEDRTPEDLLFQVMLELGVLLSSKIEESTIGGKRVFNVADGSLIACFDDNVTDETVKAIAQQKPYYAVFRDSSMATDSVATNFDQIFAAYSPSTIKKVL
;
A
#
# COMPACT_ATOMS: atom_id res chain seq x y z
N GLU A 1 -3.64 -36.02 1.79
CA GLU A 1 -2.38 -35.27 1.68
C GLU A 1 -2.75 -33.81 1.44
N PRO A 2 -2.53 -32.90 2.41
CA PRO A 2 -2.77 -31.49 2.18
C PRO A 2 -1.57 -30.88 1.45
N SER A 3 -1.87 -30.14 0.41
CA SER A 3 -0.95 -29.52 -0.54
C SER A 3 -0.05 -28.48 0.11
N LEU A 4 1.24 -28.60 -0.18
CA LEU A 4 2.40 -27.76 0.15
C LEU A 4 2.36 -26.31 -0.40
N PHE A 5 1.16 -25.72 -0.55
CA PHE A 5 0.95 -24.39 -1.14
C PHE A 5 0.17 -23.40 -0.26
N ASP A 6 -0.16 -23.75 0.99
CA ASP A 6 -0.79 -22.81 1.94
C ASP A 6 0.19 -21.76 2.52
N SER A 7 1.42 -21.73 2.02
CA SER A 7 2.44 -20.75 2.40
C SER A 7 2.95 -19.95 1.20
N VAL A 8 2.06 -19.29 0.46
CA VAL A 8 2.43 -18.05 -0.24
C VAL A 8 2.42 -16.91 0.80
N THR A 9 3.12 -17.19 1.90
CA THR A 9 3.12 -16.45 3.15
C THR A 9 3.81 -15.14 2.93
N ASP A 10 3.03 -14.08 2.92
CA ASP A 10 3.33 -12.84 3.59
C ASP A 10 4.76 -12.75 4.14
N ASN A 11 5.69 -12.17 3.38
CA ASN A 11 7.09 -11.98 3.81
C ASN A 11 7.24 -10.96 4.94
N ILE A 12 6.12 -10.46 5.44
CA ILE A 12 6.02 -9.61 6.60
C ILE A 12 5.79 -10.50 7.81
N LYS A 13 6.70 -10.46 8.78
CA LYS A 13 6.51 -11.17 10.05
C LYS A 13 5.19 -10.73 10.70
N GLU A 14 4.42 -11.69 11.22
CA GLU A 14 3.08 -11.47 11.80
C GLU A 14 3.05 -10.47 12.97
N ASP A 15 4.20 -10.18 13.58
CA ASP A 15 4.34 -9.22 14.69
C ASP A 15 4.52 -7.76 14.24
N ARG A 16 4.54 -7.48 12.92
CA ARG A 16 4.65 -6.11 12.40
C ARG A 16 3.29 -5.41 12.37
N THR A 17 3.20 -4.29 13.07
CA THR A 17 2.03 -3.40 12.95
C THR A 17 2.07 -2.61 11.64
N PRO A 18 0.91 -2.14 11.12
CA PRO A 18 0.87 -1.23 9.98
C PRO A 18 1.77 0.01 10.16
N GLU A 19 1.90 0.49 11.39
CA GLU A 19 2.77 1.60 11.78
C GLU A 19 4.26 1.23 11.67
N ASP A 20 4.66 0.02 12.07
CA ASP A 20 6.05 -0.45 11.91
C ASP A 20 6.46 -0.53 10.43
N LEU A 21 5.54 -0.97 9.57
CA LEU A 21 5.73 -1.00 8.12
C LEU A 21 5.85 0.40 7.55
N LEU A 22 4.98 1.31 8.00
CA LEU A 22 5.03 2.72 7.61
C LEU A 22 6.39 3.34 7.95
N PHE A 23 6.87 3.17 9.18
CA PHE A 23 8.14 3.76 9.60
C PHE A 23 9.32 3.14 8.88
N GLN A 24 9.32 1.82 8.62
CA GLN A 24 10.34 1.20 7.79
C GLN A 24 10.38 1.82 6.38
N VAL A 25 9.22 1.95 5.74
CA VAL A 25 9.11 2.55 4.40
C VAL A 25 9.55 4.01 4.41
N MET A 26 9.17 4.78 5.43
CA MET A 26 9.60 6.18 5.58
C MET A 26 11.13 6.26 5.66
N LEU A 27 11.79 5.39 6.42
CA LEU A 27 13.25 5.33 6.50
C LEU A 27 13.89 4.94 5.15
N GLU A 28 13.35 3.94 4.48
CA GLU A 28 13.86 3.47 3.18
C GLU A 28 13.74 4.53 2.07
N LEU A 29 12.67 5.33 2.10
CA LEU A 29 12.41 6.39 1.14
C LEU A 29 13.05 7.74 1.55
N GLY A 30 13.66 7.82 2.74
CA GLY A 30 14.25 9.05 3.27
C GLY A 30 13.21 10.10 3.70
N VAL A 31 11.97 9.70 3.96
CA VAL A 31 10.91 10.55 4.51
C VAL A 31 11.15 10.76 6.01
N LEU A 32 11.07 12.01 6.46
CA LEU A 32 11.31 12.35 7.87
C LEU A 32 10.24 11.72 8.77
N LEU A 33 10.66 11.02 9.84
CA LEU A 33 9.74 10.43 10.83
C LEU A 33 8.94 11.48 11.61
N SER A 34 9.40 12.73 11.64
CA SER A 34 8.67 13.87 12.21
C SER A 34 7.61 14.46 11.26
N SER A 35 7.45 13.90 10.06
CA SER A 35 6.43 14.35 9.11
C SER A 35 5.04 14.12 9.69
N LYS A 36 4.09 14.96 9.27
CA LYS A 36 2.68 14.77 9.60
C LYS A 36 2.20 13.44 8.99
N ILE A 37 1.58 12.60 9.81
CA ILE A 37 0.93 11.35 9.40
C ILE A 37 -0.55 11.50 9.70
N GLU A 38 -1.38 11.32 8.67
CA GLU A 38 -2.83 11.29 8.78
C GLU A 38 -3.33 9.90 8.43
N GLU A 39 -4.13 9.32 9.32
CA GLU A 39 -4.79 8.05 9.06
C GLU A 39 -6.22 8.31 8.56
N SER A 40 -6.61 7.56 7.53
CA SER A 40 -7.94 7.59 6.96
C SER A 40 -8.42 6.19 6.61
N THR A 41 -9.72 6.03 6.36
CA THR A 41 -10.29 4.77 5.90
C THR A 41 -10.85 4.94 4.49
N ILE A 42 -10.39 4.12 3.55
CA ILE A 42 -10.84 4.09 2.16
C ILE A 42 -11.31 2.67 1.84
N GLY A 43 -12.57 2.50 1.45
CA GLY A 43 -13.11 1.17 1.14
C GLY A 43 -13.05 0.18 2.33
N GLY A 44 -13.08 0.69 3.56
CA GLY A 44 -12.90 -0.12 4.77
C GLY A 44 -11.44 -0.52 5.05
N LYS A 45 -10.46 0.03 4.31
CA LYS A 45 -9.02 -0.19 4.50
C LYS A 45 -8.36 1.01 5.15
N ARG A 46 -7.45 0.77 6.08
CA ARG A 46 -6.61 1.79 6.71
C ARG A 46 -5.57 2.29 5.70
N VAL A 47 -5.56 3.61 5.49
CA VAL A 47 -4.66 4.30 4.59
C VAL A 47 -3.96 5.43 5.34
N PHE A 48 -2.64 5.42 5.28
CA PHE A 48 -1.78 6.43 5.90
C PHE A 48 -1.34 7.43 4.83
N ASN A 49 -1.53 8.72 5.09
CA ASN A 49 -1.01 9.81 4.28
C ASN A 49 0.09 10.53 5.06
N VAL A 50 1.28 10.61 4.49
CA VAL A 50 2.47 11.20 5.10
C VAL A 50 2.90 12.42 4.30
N ALA A 51 3.15 13.52 5.01
CA ALA A 51 3.57 14.81 4.45
C ALA A 51 2.70 15.25 3.26
N ASP A 52 1.38 15.29 3.50
CA ASP A 52 0.35 15.81 2.60
C ASP A 52 0.43 15.23 1.17
N GLY A 53 0.57 13.91 1.06
CA GLY A 53 0.61 13.17 -0.21
C GLY A 53 2.01 12.80 -0.69
N SER A 54 3.06 13.12 0.06
CA SER A 54 4.43 12.69 -0.28
C SER A 54 4.56 11.16 -0.26
N LEU A 55 3.89 10.50 0.69
CA LEU A 55 3.80 9.05 0.77
C LEU A 55 2.37 8.69 1.20
N ILE A 56 1.71 7.85 0.42
CA ILE A 56 0.44 7.22 0.82
C ILE A 56 0.66 5.71 0.89
N ALA A 57 0.31 5.09 2.01
CA ALA A 57 0.50 3.68 2.23
C ALA A 57 -0.78 2.98 2.69
N CYS A 58 -1.01 1.77 2.19
CA CYS A 58 -2.09 0.88 2.61
C CYS A 58 -1.50 -0.50 2.89
N PHE A 59 -1.56 -0.95 4.14
CA PHE A 59 -0.98 -2.22 4.58
C PHE A 59 -2.03 -3.28 4.94
N ASP A 60 -3.32 -2.92 4.87
CA ASP A 60 -4.41 -3.85 5.10
C ASP A 60 -4.50 -4.87 3.97
N ASP A 61 -4.95 -6.08 4.29
CA ASP A 61 -5.16 -7.13 3.28
C ASP A 61 -6.43 -6.89 2.47
N ASN A 62 -6.58 -7.61 1.35
CA ASN A 62 -7.77 -7.58 0.50
C ASN A 62 -8.14 -6.16 0.00
N VAL A 63 -7.14 -5.37 -0.39
CA VAL A 63 -7.29 -4.08 -1.06
C VAL A 63 -8.00 -4.28 -2.39
N THR A 64 -9.02 -3.45 -2.63
CA THR A 64 -9.86 -3.49 -3.82
C THR A 64 -9.43 -2.44 -4.85
N ASP A 65 -9.83 -2.63 -6.12
CA ASP A 65 -9.63 -1.63 -7.18
C ASP A 65 -10.15 -0.25 -6.80
N GLU A 66 -11.26 -0.17 -6.06
CA GLU A 66 -11.83 1.09 -5.58
C GLU A 66 -10.87 1.81 -4.62
N THR A 67 -10.23 1.06 -3.74
CA THR A 67 -9.24 1.59 -2.79
C THR A 67 -7.99 2.07 -3.52
N VAL A 68 -7.46 1.24 -4.44
CA VAL A 68 -6.32 1.60 -5.28
C VAL A 68 -6.62 2.86 -6.08
N LYS A 69 -7.81 2.94 -6.69
CA LYS A 69 -8.25 4.09 -7.48
C LYS A 69 -8.38 5.35 -6.64
N ALA A 70 -8.97 5.28 -5.45
CA ALA A 70 -9.08 6.42 -4.55
C ALA A 70 -7.70 6.92 -4.08
N ILE A 71 -6.75 6.02 -3.82
CA ILE A 71 -5.36 6.40 -3.53
C ILE A 71 -4.69 7.02 -4.76
N ALA A 72 -4.83 6.39 -5.93
CA ALA A 72 -4.26 6.93 -7.17
C ALA A 72 -4.83 8.32 -7.48
N GLN A 73 -6.12 8.58 -7.25
CA GLN A 73 -6.71 9.91 -7.48
C GLN A 73 -6.16 11.01 -6.57
N GLN A 74 -5.58 10.66 -5.41
CA GLN A 74 -4.89 11.61 -4.54
C GLN A 74 -3.51 12.04 -5.08
N LYS A 75 -3.03 11.40 -6.16
CA LYS A 75 -1.75 11.73 -6.83
C LYS A 75 -0.55 11.76 -5.88
N PRO A 76 -0.34 10.71 -5.06
CA PRO A 76 0.78 10.72 -4.15
C PRO A 76 2.12 10.64 -4.89
N TYR A 77 3.19 11.14 -4.27
CA TYR A 77 4.53 10.97 -4.84
C TYR A 77 4.99 9.51 -4.71
N TYR A 78 4.86 8.90 -3.53
CA TYR A 78 5.01 7.47 -3.31
C TYR A 78 3.69 6.81 -2.95
N ALA A 79 3.37 5.68 -3.58
CA ALA A 79 2.24 4.84 -3.18
C ALA A 79 2.75 3.45 -2.78
N VAL A 80 2.44 3.03 -1.55
CA VAL A 80 2.99 1.80 -0.97
C VAL A 80 1.88 0.85 -0.57
N PHE A 81 1.99 -0.40 -1.03
CA PHE A 81 1.04 -1.46 -0.76
C PHE A 81 1.80 -2.71 -0.32
N ARG A 82 1.12 -3.61 0.38
CA ARG A 82 1.66 -4.93 0.72
C ARG A 82 1.46 -5.89 -0.45
N ASP A 83 2.40 -6.78 -0.75
CA ASP A 83 2.26 -7.75 -1.85
C ASP A 83 1.04 -8.66 -1.63
N SER A 84 0.85 -9.12 -0.39
CA SER A 84 -0.32 -9.91 0.02
C SER A 84 -1.63 -9.11 0.09
N SER A 85 -1.58 -7.77 0.02
CA SER A 85 -2.80 -6.96 0.11
C SER A 85 -3.65 -6.99 -1.15
N MET A 86 -3.12 -7.42 -2.30
CA MET A 86 -3.89 -7.42 -3.53
C MET A 86 -4.94 -8.54 -3.47
N ALA A 87 -6.20 -8.18 -3.29
CA ALA A 87 -7.28 -9.14 -2.99
C ALA A 87 -7.41 -10.28 -4.02
N THR A 88 -7.02 -10.02 -5.27
CA THR A 88 -7.02 -10.99 -6.37
C THR A 88 -5.96 -10.62 -7.40
N ASP A 89 -5.53 -11.58 -8.23
CA ASP A 89 -4.67 -11.35 -9.41
C ASP A 89 -5.22 -10.25 -10.36
N SER A 90 -6.54 -10.04 -10.35
CA SER A 90 -7.19 -8.98 -11.13
C SER A 90 -6.88 -7.59 -10.58
N VAL A 91 -6.81 -7.43 -9.25
CA VAL A 91 -6.44 -6.15 -8.62
C VAL A 91 -4.98 -5.82 -8.91
N ALA A 92 -4.10 -6.82 -8.86
CA ALA A 92 -2.69 -6.65 -9.22
C ALA A 92 -2.51 -6.21 -10.67
N THR A 93 -3.26 -6.81 -11.59
CA THR A 93 -3.25 -6.43 -13.00
C THR A 93 -3.81 -5.02 -13.22
N ASN A 94 -4.88 -4.66 -12.53
CA ASN A 94 -5.53 -3.36 -12.66
C ASN A 94 -4.75 -2.24 -11.98
N PHE A 95 -3.93 -2.54 -10.97
CA PHE A 95 -3.15 -1.58 -10.20
C PHE A 95 -2.29 -0.68 -11.09
N ASP A 96 -1.51 -1.29 -11.97
CA ASP A 96 -0.65 -0.54 -12.89
C ASP A 96 -1.45 0.33 -13.85
N GLN A 97 -2.60 -0.17 -14.33
CA GLN A 97 -3.49 0.57 -15.23
C GLN A 97 -4.15 1.75 -14.53
N ILE A 98 -4.62 1.56 -13.30
CA ILE A 98 -5.24 2.60 -12.48
C ILE A 98 -4.23 3.73 -12.23
N PHE A 99 -3.02 3.40 -11.80
CA PHE A 99 -1.99 4.41 -11.60
C PHE A 99 -1.57 5.07 -12.91
N ALA A 100 -1.42 4.33 -14.01
CA ALA A 100 -1.13 4.93 -15.31
C ALA A 100 -2.22 5.93 -15.75
N ALA A 101 -3.49 5.67 -15.42
CA ALA A 101 -4.62 6.53 -15.79
C ALA A 101 -4.74 7.78 -14.91
N TYR A 102 -4.59 7.64 -13.58
CA TYR A 102 -4.86 8.73 -12.64
C TYR A 102 -3.60 9.46 -12.16
N SER A 103 -2.48 8.73 -12.04
CA SER A 103 -1.23 9.18 -11.42
C SER A 103 0.02 8.55 -12.02
N PRO A 104 0.30 8.81 -13.32
CA PRO A 104 1.40 8.16 -14.03
C PRO A 104 2.78 8.51 -13.49
N SER A 105 2.90 9.60 -12.72
CA SER A 105 4.13 10.05 -12.08
C SER A 105 4.36 9.47 -10.68
N THR A 106 3.39 8.75 -10.11
CA THR A 106 3.54 8.15 -8.78
C THR A 106 4.53 6.99 -8.84
N ILE A 107 5.46 6.99 -7.89
CA ILE A 107 6.37 5.86 -7.68
C ILE A 107 5.66 4.84 -6.80
N LYS A 108 5.34 3.69 -7.38
CA LYS A 108 4.67 2.58 -6.69
C LYS A 108 5.72 1.68 -6.04
N LYS A 109 5.47 1.25 -4.81
CA LYS A 109 6.29 0.26 -4.10
C LYS A 109 5.38 -0.81 -3.49
N VAL A 110 5.79 -2.06 -3.62
CA VAL A 110 5.10 -3.21 -3.05
C VAL A 110 6.06 -3.87 -2.06
N LEU A 111 5.58 -4.18 -0.85
CA LEU A 111 6.34 -4.79 0.25
C LEU A 111 6.13 -6.30 0.34
#